data_AF-A0A1H7QS70-F1
#
_entry.id   AF-A0A1H7QS70-F1
#
_cell.length_a   1.000
_cell.length_b   1.000
_cell.length_c   1.000
_cell.angle_alpha   90.00
_cell.angle_beta   90.00
_cell.angle_gamma   90.00
#
_symmetry.space_group_name_H-M   'P 1'
#
loop_
_entity.id
_entity.type
_entity.pdbx_description
1 polymer ?
#
loop_
_entity_poly.entity_id
_entity_poly.type
_entity_poly.pdbx_seq_one_letter_code
_entity_poly.pdbx_strand_id
1 'polypeptide(L)'
;MWKRSSVVKGRSYYVALCQGKDGQRYYELCEVDAHPQSTDAIFYTQPVPHELLLKGDYEGISQAVQLTNGCSFAVEAHGIWLTEEEIAVLEGDEDEENVPWLNGLPPIFPPK
;
A
#
# COMPACT_ATOMS: atom_id res chain seq x y z
N MET A 1 7.39 7.70 -3.69
CA MET A 1 8.40 6.65 -3.42
C MET A 1 9.48 7.18 -2.49
N TRP A 2 9.89 6.41 -1.48
CA TRP A 2 10.99 6.78 -0.58
C TRP A 2 12.35 6.71 -1.26
N LYS A 3 13.37 7.34 -0.66
CA LYS A 3 14.74 7.27 -1.16
C LYS A 3 15.38 5.95 -0.74
N ARG A 4 16.17 5.34 -1.63
CA ARG A 4 16.97 4.15 -1.29
C ARG A 4 17.88 4.37 -0.08
N SER A 5 18.43 5.58 0.05
CA SER A 5 19.26 5.98 1.19
C SER A 5 18.52 6.01 2.52
N SER A 6 17.19 6.02 2.52
CA SER A 6 16.37 5.95 3.74
C SER A 6 16.30 4.53 4.32
N VAL A 7 16.64 3.50 3.54
CA VAL A 7 16.63 2.11 3.99
C VAL A 7 18.02 1.74 4.50
N VAL A 8 18.18 1.70 5.81
CA VAL A 8 19.47 1.46 6.48
C VAL A 8 19.65 -0.04 6.73
N LYS A 9 20.79 -0.57 6.29
CA LYS A 9 21.14 -1.99 6.50
C LYS A 9 21.13 -2.34 7.99
N GLY A 10 20.52 -3.48 8.32
CA GLY A 10 20.43 -4.00 9.68
C GLY A 10 19.26 -3.45 10.49
N ARG A 11 18.43 -2.58 9.90
CA ARG A 11 17.15 -2.14 10.46
C ARG A 11 15.99 -2.86 9.77
N SER A 12 14.89 -3.00 10.50
CA SER A 12 13.64 -3.57 10.01
C SER A 12 12.66 -2.46 9.70
N TYR A 13 11.95 -2.62 8.59
CA TYR A 13 10.98 -1.63 8.11
C TYR A 13 9.68 -2.32 7.72
N TYR A 14 8.58 -1.59 7.85
CA TYR A 14 7.29 -1.90 7.27
C TYR A 14 6.85 -0.75 6.36
N VAL A 15 5.81 -0.99 5.57
CA VAL A 15 5.20 0.03 4.72
C VAL A 15 3.81 0.31 5.25
N ALA A 16 3.51 1.59 5.50
CA ALA A 16 2.15 2.02 5.75
C ALA A 16 1.45 2.30 4.41
N LEU A 17 0.23 1.78 4.28
CA LEU A 17 -0.69 2.08 3.18
C LEU A 17 -1.58 3.24 3.63
N CYS A 18 -1.34 4.42 3.07
CA CYS A 18 -1.98 5.66 3.49
C CYS A 18 -3.02 6.12 2.47
N GLN A 19 -4.08 6.76 2.96
CA GLN A 19 -5.09 7.41 2.14
C GLN A 19 -5.37 8.83 2.67
N GLY A 20 -5.11 9.83 1.83
CA GLY A 20 -5.46 11.22 2.10
C GLY A 20 -6.97 11.44 2.07
N LYS A 21 -7.43 12.58 2.60
CA LYS A 21 -8.85 12.95 2.68
C LYS A 21 -9.54 13.14 1.33
N ASP A 22 -8.75 13.30 0.27
CA ASP A 22 -9.18 13.44 -1.12
C ASP A 22 -9.22 12.08 -1.87
N GLY A 23 -8.94 10.98 -1.17
CA GLY A 23 -8.83 9.65 -1.78
C GLY A 23 -7.43 9.34 -2.32
N GLN A 24 -6.46 10.27 -2.25
CA GLN A 24 -5.10 10.00 -2.71
C GLN A 24 -4.47 8.87 -1.90
N ARG A 25 -4.05 7.81 -2.59
CA ARG A 25 -3.33 6.69 -1.99
C ARG A 25 -1.84 6.80 -2.19
N TYR A 26 -1.09 6.52 -1.14
CA TYR A 26 0.37 6.56 -1.16
C TYR A 26 0.97 5.61 -0.12
N TYR A 27 2.30 5.48 -0.15
CA TYR A 27 3.06 4.63 0.75
C TYR A 27 4.02 5.44 1.60
N GLU A 28 4.14 5.06 2.87
CA GLU A 28 5.12 5.60 3.78
C GLU A 28 6.04 4.49 4.30
N LEU A 29 7.36 4.73 4.26
CA LEU A 29 8.35 3.81 4.82
C LEU A 29 8.48 4.07 6.31
N CYS A 30 8.25 3.05 7.13
CA CYS A 30 8.32 3.18 8.57
C CYS A 30 9.34 2.19 9.15
N GLU A 31 10.16 2.64 10.09
CA GLU A 31 11.08 1.78 10.83
C GLU A 31 10.34 1.12 11.99
N VAL A 32 10.54 -0.18 12.21
CA VAL A 32 9.81 -0.97 13.23
C VAL A 32 9.96 -0.40 14.63
N ASP A 33 11.16 0.09 14.98
CA ASP A 33 11.48 0.61 16.32
C ASP A 33 11.24 2.12 16.45
N ALA A 34 10.82 2.80 15.37
CA ALA A 34 10.45 4.20 15.40
C ALA A 34 8.96 4.35 15.73
N HIS A 35 8.60 5.45 16.41
CA HIS A 35 7.19 5.73 16.65
C HIS A 35 6.47 5.96 15.31
N PRO A 36 5.33 5.30 15.05
CA PRO A 36 4.55 5.51 13.85
C PRO A 36 4.12 6.99 13.76
N GLN A 37 4.42 7.64 12.63
CA GLN A 37 4.20 9.07 12.45
C GLN A 37 3.01 9.42 11.55
N SER A 38 2.50 8.47 10.76
CA SER A 38 1.54 8.80 9.70
C SER A 38 0.12 8.94 10.25
N THR A 39 -0.49 10.12 10.10
CA THR A 39 -1.90 10.37 10.44
C THR A 39 -2.88 9.73 9.48
N ASP A 40 -2.41 9.38 8.28
CA ASP A 40 -3.24 8.97 7.16
C ASP A 40 -3.07 7.47 6.85
N ALA A 41 -2.31 6.75 7.69
CA ALA A 41 -2.11 5.32 7.57
C ALA A 41 -3.41 4.56 7.85
N ILE A 42 -3.84 3.77 6.88
CA ILE A 42 -5.02 2.91 7.00
C ILE A 42 -4.61 1.48 7.33
N PHE A 43 -3.60 0.97 6.65
CA PHE A 43 -3.04 -0.36 6.89
C PHE A 43 -1.53 -0.32 7.08
N TYR A 44 -1.00 -1.34 7.74
CA TYR A 44 0.42 -1.55 7.89
C TYR A 44 0.77 -2.92 7.36
N THR A 45 1.84 -3.03 6.58
CA THR A 45 2.39 -4.34 6.23
C THR A 45 3.09 -4.97 7.43
N GLN A 46 3.28 -6.28 7.38
CA GLN A 46 4.34 -6.94 8.13
C GLN A 46 5.72 -6.41 7.68
N PRO A 47 6.80 -6.66 8.45
CA PRO A 47 8.14 -6.25 8.06
C PRO A 47 8.51 -6.73 6.65
N VAL A 48 9.01 -5.80 5.83
CA VAL A 48 9.24 -6.01 4.41
C VAL A 48 10.69 -6.42 4.14
N PRO A 49 10.94 -7.39 3.25
CA PRO A 49 12.29 -7.73 2.81
C PRO A 49 13.05 -6.51 2.27
N HIS A 50 14.28 -6.33 2.76
CA HIS A 50 15.12 -5.17 2.46
C HIS A 50 15.36 -4.97 0.96
N GLU A 51 15.46 -6.05 0.19
CA GLU A 51 15.67 -6.00 -1.25
C GLU A 51 14.49 -5.36 -2.01
N LEU A 52 13.25 -5.60 -1.56
CA LEU A 52 12.05 -5.04 -2.16
C LEU A 52 11.94 -3.55 -1.84
N LEU A 53 12.29 -3.17 -0.60
CA LEU A 53 12.34 -1.78 -0.15
C LEU A 53 13.36 -0.95 -0.94
N LEU A 54 14.54 -1.51 -1.23
CA LEU A 54 15.57 -0.83 -2.01
C LEU A 54 15.17 -0.65 -3.48
N LYS A 55 14.39 -1.58 -4.03
CA LYS A 55 13.86 -1.47 -5.40
C LYS A 55 12.68 -0.51 -5.48
N GLY A 56 11.94 -0.32 -4.38
CA GLY A 56 10.64 0.36 -4.42
C GLY A 56 9.60 -0.49 -5.15
N ASP A 57 9.72 -1.81 -5.04
CA ASP A 57 8.93 -2.78 -5.80
C ASP A 57 7.60 -3.05 -5.09
N TYR A 58 6.61 -2.16 -5.29
CA TYR A 58 5.34 -2.23 -4.58
C TYR A 58 4.54 -3.51 -4.88
N GLU A 59 4.54 -3.95 -6.13
CA GLU A 59 3.92 -5.21 -6.53
C GLU A 59 4.63 -6.41 -5.88
N GLY A 60 5.97 -6.44 -5.91
CA GLY A 60 6.73 -7.46 -5.19
C GLY A 60 6.48 -7.46 -3.69
N ILE A 61 6.29 -6.28 -3.07
CA ILE A 61 5.93 -6.16 -1.66
C ILE A 61 4.55 -6.78 -1.41
N SER A 62 3.54 -6.45 -2.22
CA SER A 62 2.18 -6.94 -2.03
C SER A 62 2.05 -8.46 -2.18
N GLN A 63 2.94 -9.07 -2.98
CA GLN A 63 3.03 -10.52 -3.14
C GLN A 63 3.84 -11.19 -2.01
N ALA A 64 4.81 -10.50 -1.42
CA ALA A 64 5.74 -11.07 -0.46
C ALA A 64 5.30 -10.95 1.00
N VAL A 65 4.46 -9.97 1.35
CA VAL A 65 4.04 -9.72 2.73
C VAL A 65 2.55 -9.47 2.85
N GLN A 66 2.00 -9.84 4.01
CA GLN A 66 0.64 -9.51 4.39
C GLN A 66 0.58 -8.21 5.18
N LEU A 67 -0.63 -7.68 5.33
CA LEU A 67 -0.94 -6.65 6.31
C LEU A 67 -0.88 -7.22 7.74
N THR A 68 -0.74 -6.35 8.73
CA THR A 68 -0.67 -6.75 10.16
C THR A 68 -1.95 -7.40 10.66
N ASN A 69 -3.08 -7.16 10.01
CA ASN A 69 -4.36 -7.83 10.27
C ASN A 69 -4.48 -9.19 9.55
N GLY A 70 -3.48 -9.62 8.78
CA GLY A 70 -3.45 -10.88 8.05
C GLY A 70 -4.06 -10.86 6.64
N CYS A 71 -4.66 -9.74 6.22
CA CYS A 71 -5.16 -9.56 4.86
C CYS A 71 -4.03 -9.33 3.86
N SER A 72 -4.24 -9.63 2.59
CA SER A 72 -3.36 -9.17 1.51
C SER A 72 -3.85 -7.82 0.96
N PHE A 73 -3.05 -7.23 0.09
CA PHE A 73 -3.45 -6.08 -0.72
C PHE A 73 -2.86 -6.28 -2.12
N ALA A 74 -3.38 -5.55 -3.10
CA ALA A 74 -2.88 -5.57 -4.46
C ALA A 74 -2.32 -4.20 -4.84
N VAL A 75 -1.53 -4.17 -5.91
CA VAL A 75 -0.99 -2.95 -6.49
C VAL A 75 -1.32 -2.95 -7.97
N GLU A 76 -2.06 -1.96 -8.42
CA GLU A 76 -2.37 -1.82 -9.85
C GLU A 76 -1.18 -1.24 -10.63
N ALA A 77 -1.28 -1.22 -11.96
CA ALA A 77 -0.19 -0.89 -12.88
C ALA A 77 0.50 0.48 -12.65
N HIS A 78 -0.21 1.46 -12.10
CA HIS A 78 0.30 2.79 -11.77
C HIS A 78 0.80 2.93 -10.32
N GLY A 79 0.85 1.82 -9.57
CA GLY A 79 1.37 1.78 -8.22
C GLY A 79 0.38 2.25 -7.16
N ILE A 80 -0.93 2.22 -7.43
CA ILE A 80 -1.97 2.46 -6.42
C ILE A 80 -2.26 1.14 -5.71
N TRP A 81 -2.23 1.15 -4.37
CA TRP A 81 -2.64 -0.02 -3.60
C TRP A 81 -4.17 -0.14 -3.55
N LEU A 82 -4.67 -1.37 -3.57
CA LEU A 82 -6.09 -1.73 -3.51
C LEU A 82 -6.30 -2.83 -2.46
N THR A 83 -7.45 -2.82 -1.80
CA THR A 83 -7.85 -3.93 -0.92
C THR A 83 -8.22 -5.16 -1.76
N GLU A 84 -8.24 -6.34 -1.14
CA GLU A 84 -8.72 -7.57 -1.80
C GLU A 84 -10.16 -7.43 -2.31
N GLU A 85 -11.02 -6.73 -1.56
CA GLU A 85 -12.41 -6.49 -1.96
C GLU A 85 -12.51 -5.57 -3.17
N GLU A 86 -11.69 -4.51 -3.23
CA GLU A 86 -11.68 -3.57 -4.35
C GLU A 86 -11.19 -4.23 -5.63
N ILE A 87 -10.12 -5.02 -5.56
CA ILE A 87 -9.59 -5.69 -6.75
C ILE A 87 -10.50 -6.81 -7.25
N ALA A 88 -11.18 -7.52 -6.35
CA ALA A 88 -12.14 -8.57 -6.74
C ALA A 88 -13.29 -8.01 -7.61
N VAL A 89 -13.76 -6.78 -7.30
CA VAL A 89 -14.78 -6.11 -8.13
C VAL A 89 -14.18 -5.61 -9.44
N LEU A 90 -12.99 -4.99 -9.41
CA LEU A 90 -12.35 -4.44 -10.60
C LEU A 90 -11.88 -5.50 -11.61
N GLU A 91 -11.51 -6.70 -11.15
CA GLU A 91 -11.17 -7.84 -12.01
C GLU A 91 -12.39 -8.67 -12.43
N GLY A 92 -13.54 -8.44 -11.78
CA GLY A 92 -14.81 -9.10 -12.09
C GLY A 92 -15.53 -8.45 -13.27
N ASP A 93 -16.72 -8.98 -13.55
CA ASP A 93 -17.67 -8.40 -14.53
C ASP A 93 -18.59 -7.34 -13.90
N GLU A 94 -18.31 -6.90 -12.67
CA GLU A 94 -19.12 -5.93 -11.94
C GLU A 94 -18.79 -4.49 -12.37
N ASP A 95 -19.80 -3.61 -12.38
CA ASP A 95 -19.59 -2.21 -12.75
C ASP A 95 -18.63 -1.52 -11.75
N GLU A 96 -17.65 -0.76 -12.27
CA GLU A 96 -16.68 0.05 -11.49
C GLU A 96 -17.38 0.97 -10.45
N GLU A 97 -18.66 1.33 -10.68
CA GLU A 97 -19.47 2.13 -9.76
C GLU A 97 -19.83 1.42 -8.45
N ASN A 98 -19.73 0.08 -8.40
CA ASN A 98 -20.08 -0.73 -7.24
C ASN A 98 -18.88 -1.11 -6.37
N VAL A 99 -17.67 -0.66 -6.73
CA VAL A 99 -16.46 -0.98 -5.97
C VAL A 99 -16.60 -0.45 -4.54
N PRO A 100 -16.39 -1.29 -3.51
CA PRO A 100 -16.54 -0.91 -2.10
C PRO A 100 -15.35 -0.07 -1.65
N TRP A 101 -15.26 1.16 -2.15
CA TRP A 101 -14.14 2.04 -1.86
C TRP A 101 -13.95 2.23 -0.36
N LEU A 102 -12.71 2.04 0.08
CA LEU A 102 -12.32 2.31 1.45
C LEU A 102 -12.72 3.74 1.86
N ASN A 103 -13.45 3.87 2.97
CA ASN A 103 -14.03 5.12 3.46
C ASN A 103 -15.01 5.83 2.48
N GLY A 104 -15.52 5.11 1.47
CA GLY A 104 -16.40 5.65 0.43
C GLY A 104 -15.70 6.58 -0.57
N LEU A 105 -14.37 6.57 -0.61
CA LEU A 105 -13.57 7.44 -1.48
C LEU A 105 -12.73 6.62 -2.46
N PRO A 106 -12.97 6.76 -3.79
CA PRO A 106 -12.13 6.08 -4.77
C PRO A 106 -10.69 6.62 -4.73
N PRO A 107 -9.70 5.77 -5.06
CA PRO A 107 -8.35 6.24 -5.36
C PRO A 107 -8.35 7.25 -6.52
N ILE A 108 -7.37 8.17 -6.50
CA ILE A 108 -7.12 9.04 -7.65
C ILE A 108 -6.39 8.23 -8.72
N PHE A 109 -7.14 7.63 -9.62
CA PHE A 109 -6.58 6.94 -10.78
C PHE A 109 -6.04 7.96 -11.81
N PRO A 110 -4.95 7.63 -12.52
CA PRO A 110 -4.52 8.43 -13.65
C PRO A 110 -5.57 8.42 -14.77
N PRO A 111 -5.63 9.48 -15.60
CA PRO A 111 -6.54 9.53 -16.74
C PRO A 111 -6.29 8.36 -17.70
N LYS A 112 -7.38 7.76 -18.19
CA LYS A 112 -7.38 6.69 -19.21
C LYS A 112 -6.79 7.18 -20.54
#